data_AF-A0A0S8J3S2-F1
#
_entry.id   AF-A0A0S8J3S2-F1
#
_cell.length_a   1.000
_cell.length_b   1.000
_cell.length_c   1.000
_cell.angle_alpha   90.00
_cell.angle_beta   90.00
_cell.angle_gamma   90.00
#
_symmetry.space_group_name_H-M   'P 1'
#
loop_
_entity.id
_entity.type
_entity.pdbx_description
1 polymer ?
#
loop_
_entity_poly.entity_id
_entity_poly.type
_entity_poly.pdbx_seq_one_letter_code
_entity_poly.pdbx_strand_id
1 'polypeptide(L)'
;MRTFLMIFTAVALVVGYISAPAVADWFPEDGHKMHFPQLPDPVGWDVNASWPVVLADDWECSQSGWVQDIHFWGSHRFDLALPITAFDLVIYSNIPGPPSKPGEPLWVYRAYQFLTIEWGYSPQGWYNPATGEVYPEDHFGIYQYNIFLDSLDWFWQEKGNIYWLSIAATPMIPEFPWGWKSSVEHFMDNATFSVDPNYFWEPLFEPLPPYEPLDLAFVINGRGICGDVNGDGQINLSDPICLADHYFGGSCEIDPWASDVNCDAGVNLGDAIIIAKVYFGKPGFSLNCCPSR
;
A
#
# COMPACT_ATOMS: atom_id res chain seq x y z
N MET A 1 18.38 -25.24 70.14
CA MET A 1 18.13 -23.99 69.38
C MET A 1 18.93 -24.04 68.09
N ARG A 2 18.29 -24.36 66.96
CA ARG A 2 18.87 -24.26 65.62
C ARG A 2 18.01 -23.28 64.84
N THR A 3 18.60 -22.13 64.54
CA THR A 3 18.00 -21.01 63.82
C THR A 3 17.82 -21.40 62.35
N PHE A 4 16.58 -21.40 61.85
CA PHE A 4 16.28 -21.57 60.42
C PHE A 4 16.28 -20.20 59.75
N LEU A 5 17.17 -20.02 58.78
CA LEU A 5 17.27 -18.85 57.92
C LEU A 5 16.31 -19.05 56.74
N MET A 6 15.21 -18.28 56.68
CA MET A 6 14.32 -18.24 55.52
C MET A 6 14.91 -17.30 54.46
N ILE A 7 15.27 -17.86 53.31
CA ILE A 7 15.68 -17.11 52.13
C ILE A 7 14.41 -16.83 51.31
N PHE A 8 14.05 -15.56 51.16
CA PHE A 8 13.02 -15.12 50.21
C PHE A 8 13.62 -15.02 48.81
N THR A 9 13.26 -15.93 47.92
CA THR A 9 13.50 -15.80 46.48
C THR A 9 12.43 -14.90 45.88
N ALA A 10 12.83 -13.69 45.46
CA ALA A 10 11.99 -12.80 44.68
C ALA A 10 11.92 -13.33 43.23
N VAL A 11 10.73 -13.74 42.79
CA VAL A 11 10.46 -14.09 41.39
C VAL A 11 10.11 -12.80 40.67
N ALA A 12 11.02 -12.34 39.80
CA ALA A 12 10.76 -11.23 38.89
C ALA A 12 9.77 -11.70 37.82
N LEU A 13 8.55 -11.16 37.86
CA LEU A 13 7.51 -11.41 36.89
C LEU A 13 7.84 -10.56 35.65
N VAL A 14 8.53 -11.17 34.68
CA VAL A 14 8.75 -10.58 33.36
C VAL A 14 7.40 -10.63 32.63
N VAL A 15 6.67 -9.51 32.67
CA VAL A 15 5.51 -9.31 31.81
C VAL A 15 6.05 -9.11 30.40
N GLY A 16 6.00 -10.18 29.60
CA GLY A 16 6.23 -10.07 28.17
C GLY A 16 5.11 -9.22 27.58
N TYR A 17 5.46 -8.04 27.06
CA TYR A 17 4.57 -7.31 26.18
C TYR A 17 4.41 -8.15 24.91
N ILE A 18 3.26 -8.79 24.77
CA ILE A 18 2.81 -9.31 23.48
C ILE A 18 2.39 -8.05 22.72
N SER A 19 3.30 -7.49 21.92
CA SER A 19 2.89 -6.56 20.87
C SER A 19 1.93 -7.31 19.97
N ALA A 20 0.65 -6.94 19.97
CA ALA A 20 -0.25 -7.37 18.92
C ALA A 20 0.39 -7.01 17.57
N PRO A 21 0.35 -7.90 16.55
CA PRO A 21 0.77 -7.50 15.23
C PRO A 21 -0.08 -6.30 14.84
N ALA A 22 0.55 -5.16 14.58
CA ALA A 22 -0.10 -4.09 13.85
C ALA A 22 -0.46 -4.70 12.50
N VAL A 23 -1.76 -4.90 12.25
CA VAL A 23 -2.23 -5.41 10.94
C VAL A 23 -1.94 -4.27 9.97
N ALA A 24 -0.94 -4.48 9.13
CA ALA A 24 -0.41 -3.47 8.23
C ALA A 24 -0.66 -3.90 6.78
N ASP A 25 -1.70 -4.71 6.63
CA ASP A 25 -2.29 -5.26 5.43
C ASP A 25 -3.32 -4.23 4.96
N TRP A 26 -3.44 -4.05 3.65
CA TRP A 26 -4.53 -3.26 3.09
C TRP A 26 -5.71 -4.17 2.78
N PHE A 27 -6.91 -3.76 3.20
CA PHE A 27 -8.17 -4.37 2.84
C PHE A 27 -9.08 -3.35 2.14
N PRO A 28 -10.09 -3.78 1.36
CA PRO A 28 -11.02 -2.87 0.70
C PRO A 28 -11.63 -1.79 1.61
N GLU A 29 -11.81 -2.11 2.89
CA GLU A 29 -12.35 -1.24 3.92
C GLU A 29 -11.41 -0.08 4.29
N ASP A 30 -10.10 -0.20 4.04
CA ASP A 30 -9.10 0.87 4.27
C ASP A 30 -9.18 2.01 3.25
N GLY A 31 -10.05 1.88 2.23
CA GLY A 31 -10.28 2.91 1.23
C GLY A 31 -9.12 3.09 0.27
N HIS A 32 -9.15 4.22 -0.45
CA HIS A 32 -8.27 4.51 -1.58
C HIS A 32 -8.42 5.98 -2.01
N LYS A 33 -7.41 6.51 -2.71
CA LYS A 33 -7.44 7.84 -3.38
C LYS A 33 -7.33 7.73 -4.90
N MET A 34 -7.82 6.62 -5.47
CA MET A 34 -7.93 6.36 -6.90
C MET A 34 -9.38 6.07 -7.30
N HIS A 35 -9.65 5.96 -8.59
CA HIS A 35 -10.97 5.71 -9.19
C HIS A 35 -11.71 4.49 -8.59
N PHE A 36 -11.02 3.35 -8.46
CA PHE A 36 -11.41 2.18 -7.66
C PHE A 36 -10.15 1.36 -7.31
N PRO A 37 -10.16 0.51 -6.27
CA PRO A 37 -9.01 -0.36 -5.99
C PRO A 37 -8.84 -1.41 -7.10
N GLN A 38 -7.65 -1.56 -7.66
CA GLN A 38 -7.36 -2.61 -8.64
C GLN A 38 -6.91 -3.89 -7.90
N LEU A 39 -7.88 -4.77 -7.61
CA LEU A 39 -7.64 -5.99 -6.85
C LEU A 39 -6.94 -7.07 -7.68
N PRO A 40 -6.12 -7.94 -7.07
CA PRO A 40 -5.41 -9.00 -7.78
C PRO A 40 -6.37 -10.02 -8.39
N ASP A 41 -6.11 -10.45 -9.62
CA ASP A 41 -6.72 -11.64 -10.20
C ASP A 41 -6.06 -12.90 -9.61
N PRO A 42 -6.74 -13.67 -8.75
CA PRO A 42 -6.13 -14.82 -8.10
C PRO A 42 -5.70 -15.91 -9.09
N VAL A 43 -6.27 -15.95 -10.30
CA VAL A 43 -5.92 -16.96 -11.33
C VAL A 43 -5.26 -16.34 -12.56
N GLY A 44 -4.89 -15.06 -12.48
CA GLY A 44 -4.24 -14.32 -13.55
C GLY A 44 -2.73 -14.51 -13.58
N TRP A 45 -2.03 -13.50 -14.10
CA TRP A 45 -0.59 -13.54 -14.34
C TRP A 45 0.20 -12.80 -13.27
N ASP A 46 1.43 -13.26 -13.05
CA ASP A 46 2.49 -12.47 -12.45
C ASP A 46 3.41 -12.02 -13.57
N VAL A 47 3.29 -10.73 -13.91
CA VAL A 47 3.97 -10.12 -15.04
C VAL A 47 5.34 -9.65 -14.59
N ASN A 48 6.41 -10.13 -15.23
CA ASN A 48 7.78 -9.85 -14.84
C ASN A 48 8.02 -8.34 -14.73
N ALA A 49 8.30 -7.90 -13.51
CA ALA A 49 8.59 -6.52 -13.16
C ALA A 49 9.92 -6.45 -12.40
N SER A 50 10.89 -7.29 -12.78
CA SER A 50 12.23 -7.28 -12.20
C SER A 50 13.19 -6.51 -13.09
N TRP A 51 13.97 -5.59 -12.50
CA TRP A 51 14.92 -4.76 -13.24
C TRP A 51 15.80 -5.60 -14.18
N PRO A 52 15.91 -5.24 -15.49
CA PRO A 52 15.54 -3.96 -16.10
C PRO A 52 14.10 -3.85 -16.62
N VAL A 53 13.24 -4.86 -16.46
CA VAL A 53 11.85 -4.75 -16.88
C VAL A 53 11.08 -3.91 -15.85
N VAL A 54 10.50 -2.80 -16.30
CA VAL A 54 9.60 -1.95 -15.53
C VAL A 54 8.20 -2.09 -16.11
N LEU A 55 7.20 -2.17 -15.23
CA LEU A 55 5.80 -2.07 -15.63
C LEU A 55 5.25 -0.74 -15.13
N ALA A 56 4.21 -0.23 -15.76
CA ALA A 56 3.47 0.93 -15.30
C ALA A 56 1.97 0.79 -15.61
N ASP A 57 1.13 1.21 -14.69
CA ASP A 57 -0.32 1.17 -14.84
C ASP A 57 -0.96 2.46 -14.32
N ASP A 58 -2.11 2.84 -14.87
CA ASP A 58 -2.69 4.16 -14.66
C ASP A 58 -3.79 4.20 -13.60
N TRP A 59 -3.98 5.39 -13.03
CA TRP A 59 -5.12 5.66 -12.18
C TRP A 59 -5.59 7.11 -12.30
N GLU A 60 -6.90 7.31 -12.33
CA GLU A 60 -7.48 8.62 -12.03
C GLU A 60 -7.53 8.86 -10.51
N CYS A 61 -7.03 10.01 -10.07
CA CYS A 61 -7.12 10.48 -8.71
C CYS A 61 -8.58 10.83 -8.36
N SER A 62 -9.17 10.15 -7.38
CA SER A 62 -10.55 10.40 -6.94
C SER A 62 -10.68 11.50 -5.88
N GLN A 63 -9.56 11.81 -5.20
CA GLN A 63 -9.47 12.80 -4.13
C GLN A 63 -8.09 13.47 -4.10
N SER A 64 -8.06 14.81 -4.18
CA SER A 64 -6.82 15.57 -4.03
C SER A 64 -6.22 15.36 -2.64
N GLY A 65 -4.90 15.24 -2.56
CA GLY A 65 -4.19 15.04 -1.30
C GLY A 65 -2.88 14.32 -1.47
N TRP A 66 -2.23 14.01 -0.34
CA TRP A 66 -1.02 13.21 -0.30
C TRP A 66 -1.32 11.73 -0.58
N VAL A 67 -0.51 11.12 -1.44
CA VAL A 67 -0.23 9.68 -1.50
C VAL A 67 0.77 9.39 -0.40
N GLN A 68 0.38 8.53 0.53
CA GLN A 68 1.13 8.23 1.76
C GLN A 68 1.51 6.76 1.85
N ASP A 69 0.85 5.93 1.05
CA ASP A 69 1.05 4.50 1.03
C ASP A 69 0.59 3.90 -0.29
N ILE A 70 1.30 2.86 -0.69
CA ILE A 70 1.10 2.15 -1.95
C ILE A 70 1.06 0.66 -1.62
N HIS A 71 -0.03 0.04 -2.02
CA HIS A 71 -0.26 -1.39 -1.85
C HIS A 71 -0.32 -2.05 -3.21
N PHE A 72 0.33 -3.19 -3.36
CA PHE A 72 0.32 -3.93 -4.63
C PHE A 72 0.53 -5.41 -4.36
N TRP A 73 0.22 -6.23 -5.36
CA TRP A 73 0.31 -7.67 -5.25
C TRP A 73 1.30 -8.25 -6.24
N GLY A 74 1.89 -9.37 -5.88
CA GLY A 74 2.78 -10.10 -6.78
C GLY A 74 3.29 -11.38 -6.16
N SER A 75 4.04 -12.12 -6.95
CA SER A 75 4.59 -13.40 -6.55
C SER A 75 5.95 -13.66 -7.22
N HIS A 76 6.55 -14.77 -6.83
CA HIS A 76 7.81 -15.23 -7.40
C HIS A 76 7.55 -16.44 -8.28
N ARG A 77 8.18 -16.42 -9.46
CA ARG A 77 8.18 -17.56 -10.38
C ARG A 77 8.55 -18.86 -9.64
N PHE A 78 7.82 -19.94 -9.91
CA PHE A 78 8.01 -21.25 -9.27
C PHE A 78 7.88 -21.30 -7.73
N ASP A 79 7.12 -20.36 -7.12
CA ASP A 79 6.98 -20.23 -5.66
C ASP A 79 8.32 -20.09 -4.90
N LEU A 80 9.40 -19.72 -5.59
CA LEU A 80 10.68 -19.51 -4.95
C LEU A 80 10.78 -18.07 -4.42
N ALA A 81 10.08 -17.82 -3.31
CA ALA A 81 10.08 -16.55 -2.61
C ALA A 81 11.47 -16.24 -2.01
N LEU A 82 12.36 -15.70 -2.84
CA LEU A 82 13.64 -15.15 -2.42
C LEU A 82 13.48 -13.67 -2.06
N PRO A 83 14.30 -13.16 -1.11
CA PRO A 83 14.22 -11.77 -0.70
C PRO A 83 14.28 -10.79 -1.87
N ILE A 84 13.33 -9.87 -1.92
CA ILE A 84 13.40 -8.65 -2.72
C ILE A 84 14.19 -7.64 -1.89
N THR A 85 15.19 -7.00 -2.49
CA THR A 85 16.05 -6.06 -1.78
C THR A 85 15.53 -4.63 -1.82
N ALA A 86 14.77 -4.30 -2.86
CA ALA A 86 14.10 -3.02 -3.01
C ALA A 86 13.00 -3.10 -4.09
N PHE A 87 12.08 -2.15 -4.03
CA PHE A 87 11.24 -1.76 -5.17
C PHE A 87 11.62 -0.34 -5.59
N ASP A 88 11.80 -0.14 -6.89
CA ASP A 88 11.90 1.18 -7.52
C ASP A 88 10.50 1.58 -7.99
N LEU A 89 9.99 2.69 -7.46
CA LEU A 89 8.67 3.23 -7.76
C LEU A 89 8.82 4.60 -8.43
N VAL A 90 8.03 4.83 -9.47
CA VAL A 90 7.96 6.13 -10.15
C VAL A 90 6.51 6.47 -10.42
N ILE A 91 6.10 7.68 -10.07
CA ILE A 91 4.80 8.23 -10.49
C ILE A 91 5.07 9.15 -11.67
N TYR A 92 4.48 8.83 -12.82
CA TYR A 92 4.56 9.64 -14.03
C TYR A 92 3.29 10.48 -14.22
N SER A 93 3.46 11.62 -14.90
CA SER A 93 2.33 12.32 -15.51
C SER A 93 1.71 11.49 -16.63
N ASN A 94 0.46 11.75 -16.99
CA ASN A 94 -0.18 11.12 -18.14
C ASN A 94 0.14 11.87 -19.45
N ILE A 95 0.58 11.14 -20.49
CA ILE A 95 0.51 11.62 -21.88
C ILE A 95 -0.82 11.13 -22.46
N PRO A 96 -1.83 12.02 -22.63
CA PRO A 96 -3.13 11.61 -23.14
C PRO A 96 -3.02 11.20 -24.62
N GLY A 97 -3.76 10.15 -25.00
CA GLY A 97 -3.84 9.67 -26.37
C GLY A 97 -4.67 8.38 -26.44
N PRO A 98 -4.95 7.87 -27.65
CA PRO A 98 -5.36 6.47 -27.82
C PRO A 98 -4.18 5.63 -28.37
N PRO A 99 -3.52 4.79 -27.55
CA PRO A 99 -3.64 4.70 -26.09
C PRO A 99 -2.90 5.83 -25.36
N SER A 100 -3.25 6.11 -24.11
CA SER A 100 -2.45 6.97 -23.23
C SER A 100 -1.24 6.18 -22.70
N LYS A 101 -0.29 6.88 -22.07
CA LYS A 101 0.96 6.27 -21.60
C LYS A 101 1.66 7.12 -20.54
N PRO A 102 2.64 6.54 -19.81
CA PRO A 102 3.48 7.31 -18.90
C PRO A 102 4.23 8.44 -19.62
N GLY A 103 4.25 9.61 -18.97
CA GLY A 103 4.89 10.83 -19.41
C GLY A 103 6.17 11.17 -18.67
N GLU A 104 6.25 12.38 -18.13
CA GLU A 104 7.40 12.83 -17.35
C GLU A 104 7.31 12.30 -15.91
N PRO A 105 8.44 11.85 -15.31
CA PRO A 105 8.46 11.42 -13.92
C PRO A 105 8.20 12.61 -13.00
N LEU A 106 7.16 12.51 -12.17
CA LEU A 106 6.77 13.51 -11.18
C LEU A 106 7.35 13.21 -9.80
N TRP A 107 7.55 11.94 -9.51
CA TRP A 107 8.04 11.45 -8.23
C TRP A 107 8.79 10.14 -8.42
N VAL A 108 9.89 9.97 -7.70
CA VAL A 108 10.78 8.79 -7.77
C VAL A 108 11.12 8.38 -6.35
N TYR A 109 10.95 7.10 -6.04
CA TYR A 109 11.22 6.56 -4.72
C TYR A 109 11.78 5.15 -4.80
N ARG A 110 12.68 4.83 -3.87
CA ARG A 110 13.23 3.50 -3.75
C ARG A 110 12.91 2.94 -2.37
N ALA A 111 11.99 2.00 -2.33
CA ALA A 111 11.56 1.34 -1.11
C ALA A 111 12.55 0.25 -0.73
N TYR A 112 13.33 0.48 0.33
CA TYR A 112 14.15 -0.57 0.97
C TYR A 112 13.41 -1.25 2.13
N GLN A 113 12.32 -0.64 2.60
CA GLN A 113 11.47 -1.16 3.67
C GLN A 113 10.05 -1.23 3.14
N PHE A 114 9.46 -2.40 3.27
CA PHE A 114 8.09 -2.70 2.89
C PHE A 114 7.64 -3.90 3.73
N LEU A 115 6.34 -4.02 3.92
CA LEU A 115 5.77 -5.21 4.53
C LEU A 115 5.34 -6.17 3.43
N THR A 116 5.49 -7.45 3.69
CA THR A 116 5.04 -8.52 2.80
C THR A 116 4.12 -9.42 3.57
N ILE A 117 2.90 -9.58 3.05
CA ILE A 117 1.83 -10.34 3.67
C ILE A 117 1.42 -11.45 2.71
N GLU A 118 1.29 -12.67 3.23
CA GLU A 118 0.67 -13.76 2.48
C GLU A 118 -0.83 -13.46 2.34
N TRP A 119 -1.27 -13.19 1.12
CA TRP A 119 -2.63 -12.79 0.83
C TRP A 119 -3.52 -13.99 0.49
N GLY A 120 -3.00 -14.96 -0.25
CA GLY A 120 -3.78 -16.12 -0.68
C GLY A 120 -2.99 -17.14 -1.49
N TYR A 121 -3.70 -18.19 -1.91
CA TYR A 121 -3.16 -19.29 -2.71
C TYR A 121 -4.13 -19.69 -3.82
N SER A 122 -3.65 -19.68 -5.06
CA SER A 122 -4.41 -20.11 -6.25
C SER A 122 -3.47 -20.37 -7.43
N PRO A 123 -3.83 -21.24 -8.39
CA PRO A 123 -3.01 -21.51 -9.57
C PRO A 123 -2.86 -20.25 -10.42
N GLN A 124 -1.63 -19.82 -10.68
CA GLN A 124 -1.31 -18.57 -11.38
C GLN A 124 -0.23 -18.78 -12.43
N GLY A 125 -0.24 -17.95 -13.47
CA GLY A 125 0.75 -18.03 -14.56
C GLY A 125 1.85 -16.97 -14.46
N TRP A 126 3.01 -17.26 -15.03
CA TRP A 126 4.09 -16.30 -15.23
C TRP A 126 4.09 -15.74 -16.66
N TYR A 127 4.26 -14.42 -16.79
CA TYR A 127 4.41 -13.75 -18.08
C TYR A 127 5.62 -12.80 -18.08
N ASN A 128 6.53 -12.94 -19.02
CA ASN A 128 7.62 -11.98 -19.25
C ASN A 128 7.40 -11.23 -20.57
N PRO A 129 6.97 -9.96 -20.54
CA PRO A 129 6.66 -9.21 -21.75
C PRO A 129 7.91 -8.89 -22.59
N ALA A 130 9.08 -8.78 -21.96
CA ALA A 130 10.32 -8.48 -22.65
C ALA A 130 10.88 -9.66 -23.48
N THR A 131 10.58 -10.90 -23.08
CA THR A 131 11.05 -12.13 -23.76
C THR A 131 9.94 -12.89 -24.47
N GLY A 132 8.68 -12.62 -24.14
CA GLY A 132 7.51 -13.39 -24.58
C GLY A 132 7.37 -14.75 -23.88
N GLU A 133 8.08 -14.99 -22.77
CA GLU A 133 7.93 -16.23 -22.00
C GLU A 133 6.59 -16.26 -21.27
N VAL A 134 5.88 -17.38 -21.41
CA VAL A 134 4.55 -17.59 -20.81
C VAL A 134 4.53 -18.99 -20.21
N TYR A 135 4.27 -19.08 -18.91
CA TYR A 135 4.14 -20.34 -18.18
C TYR A 135 2.84 -20.35 -17.39
N PRO A 136 1.78 -20.99 -17.90
CA PRO A 136 0.53 -21.13 -17.17
C PRO A 136 0.71 -22.00 -15.90
N GLU A 137 0.04 -21.63 -14.82
CA GLU A 137 -0.06 -22.41 -13.57
C GLU A 137 1.30 -22.85 -12.99
N ASP A 138 2.32 -22.00 -13.00
CA ASP A 138 3.67 -22.36 -12.55
C ASP A 138 3.92 -22.11 -11.05
N HIS A 139 3.02 -21.41 -10.36
CA HIS A 139 3.13 -21.08 -8.94
C HIS A 139 1.75 -20.83 -8.29
N PHE A 140 1.72 -20.71 -6.95
CA PHE A 140 0.48 -20.65 -6.17
C PHE A 140 0.38 -19.48 -5.20
N GLY A 141 1.48 -19.01 -4.61
CA GLY A 141 1.45 -17.98 -3.56
C GLY A 141 1.10 -16.59 -4.12
N ILE A 142 0.26 -15.84 -3.40
CA ILE A 142 -0.02 -14.42 -3.67
C ILE A 142 0.43 -13.62 -2.45
N TYR A 143 1.23 -12.58 -2.69
CA TYR A 143 1.70 -11.71 -1.63
C TYR A 143 1.25 -10.27 -1.86
N GLN A 144 0.80 -9.63 -0.80
CA GLN A 144 0.58 -8.19 -0.76
C GLN A 144 1.84 -7.51 -0.24
N TYR A 145 2.27 -6.46 -0.93
CA TYR A 145 3.39 -5.62 -0.56
C TYR A 145 2.86 -4.23 -0.18
N ASN A 146 3.24 -3.77 1.00
CA ASN A 146 2.75 -2.51 1.57
C ASN A 146 3.93 -1.58 1.83
N ILE A 147 3.95 -0.45 1.12
CA ILE A 147 4.93 0.62 1.29
C ILE A 147 4.24 1.77 2.00
N PHE A 148 4.73 2.11 3.19
CA PHE A 148 4.30 3.30 3.94
C PHE A 148 5.39 4.37 3.79
N LEU A 149 5.01 5.53 3.26
CA LEU A 149 5.92 6.62 2.96
C LEU A 149 6.08 7.55 4.18
N ASP A 150 7.32 7.96 4.43
CA ASP A 150 7.59 9.05 5.37
C ASP A 150 7.06 10.38 4.80
N SER A 151 6.70 11.31 5.69
CA SER A 151 6.12 12.61 5.29
C SER A 151 6.94 13.46 4.33
N LEU A 152 8.25 13.21 4.23
CA LEU A 152 9.13 13.89 3.27
C LEU A 152 9.08 13.28 1.86
N ASP A 153 8.57 12.04 1.75
CA ASP A 153 8.47 11.27 0.52
C ASP A 153 7.05 11.24 -0.05
N TRP A 154 6.08 11.91 0.58
CA TRP A 154 4.71 11.96 0.07
C TRP A 154 4.62 12.64 -1.29
N PHE A 155 3.71 12.14 -2.13
CA PHE A 155 3.40 12.72 -3.43
C PHE A 155 2.03 13.40 -3.39
N TRP A 156 1.94 14.67 -3.80
CA TRP A 156 0.66 15.36 -3.90
C TRP A 156 -0.01 15.04 -5.24
N GLN A 157 -1.24 14.55 -5.19
CA GLN A 157 -2.10 14.36 -6.36
C GLN A 157 -3.31 15.29 -6.34
N GLU A 158 -3.83 15.62 -7.52
CA GLU A 158 -5.02 16.43 -7.69
C GLU A 158 -6.15 15.61 -8.32
N LYS A 159 -7.35 15.73 -7.74
CA LYS A 159 -8.56 15.04 -8.19
C LYS A 159 -8.82 15.27 -9.68
N GLY A 160 -9.13 14.20 -10.39
CA GLY A 160 -9.45 14.18 -11.81
C GLY A 160 -8.23 14.12 -12.73
N ASN A 161 -7.01 14.21 -12.19
CA ASN A 161 -5.81 13.92 -12.95
C ASN A 161 -5.56 12.41 -13.03
N ILE A 162 -5.01 11.99 -14.17
CA ILE A 162 -4.54 10.63 -14.39
C ILE A 162 -3.03 10.61 -14.15
N TYR A 163 -2.58 9.61 -13.42
CA TYR A 163 -1.18 9.34 -13.13
C TYR A 163 -0.85 7.89 -13.50
N TRP A 164 0.43 7.58 -13.66
CA TRP A 164 0.91 6.22 -13.95
C TRP A 164 1.88 5.78 -12.86
N LEU A 165 1.61 4.64 -12.22
CA LEU A 165 2.47 4.05 -11.20
C LEU A 165 3.35 3.01 -11.88
N SER A 166 4.66 3.25 -11.89
CA SER A 166 5.64 2.27 -12.32
C SER A 166 6.30 1.59 -11.14
N ILE A 167 6.49 0.27 -11.24
CA ILE A 167 7.18 -0.54 -10.23
C ILE A 167 8.18 -1.46 -10.95
N ALA A 168 9.38 -1.54 -10.39
CA ALA A 168 10.30 -2.65 -10.62
C ALA A 168 10.92 -3.15 -9.33
N ALA A 169 10.93 -4.47 -9.15
CA ALA A 169 11.64 -5.14 -8.08
C ALA A 169 13.14 -5.25 -8.38
N THR A 170 13.94 -5.22 -7.33
CA THR A 170 15.34 -5.68 -7.33
C THR A 170 15.43 -6.98 -6.51
N PRO A 171 15.26 -8.16 -7.14
CA PRO A 171 15.45 -9.44 -6.47
C PRO A 171 16.89 -9.59 -5.96
N MET A 172 17.09 -10.24 -4.81
CA MET A 172 18.43 -10.55 -4.30
C MET A 172 19.22 -11.46 -5.25
N ILE A 173 18.53 -12.35 -5.96
CA ILE A 173 19.09 -13.26 -6.96
C ILE A 173 18.31 -13.06 -8.27
N PRO A 174 18.92 -12.47 -9.33
CA PRO A 174 18.23 -12.12 -10.56
C PRO A 174 17.54 -13.28 -11.31
N GLU A 175 18.03 -14.50 -11.12
CA GLU A 175 17.45 -15.71 -11.72
C GLU A 175 16.07 -16.08 -11.17
N PHE A 176 15.65 -15.45 -10.06
CA PHE A 176 14.36 -15.64 -9.41
C PHE A 176 13.59 -14.32 -9.41
N PRO A 177 13.05 -13.92 -10.58
CA PRO A 177 12.36 -12.66 -10.73
C PRO A 177 11.05 -12.64 -9.91
N TRP A 178 10.65 -11.42 -9.58
CA TRP A 178 9.34 -11.07 -9.07
C TRP A 178 8.44 -10.58 -10.20
N GLY A 179 7.17 -10.95 -10.15
CA GLY A 179 6.13 -10.49 -11.06
C GLY A 179 5.09 -9.66 -10.33
N TRP A 180 4.62 -8.59 -10.97
CA TRP A 180 3.48 -7.81 -10.52
C TRP A 180 2.19 -8.52 -10.97
N LYS A 181 1.31 -8.77 -10.01
CA LYS A 181 0.04 -9.45 -10.24
C LYS A 181 -0.87 -8.65 -11.18
N SER A 182 -1.51 -9.33 -12.12
CA SER A 182 -2.59 -8.75 -12.93
C SER A 182 -3.84 -8.46 -12.10
N SER A 183 -4.66 -7.53 -12.55
CA SER A 183 -5.92 -7.16 -11.89
C SER A 183 -7.14 -7.82 -12.54
N VAL A 184 -8.22 -8.01 -11.76
CA VAL A 184 -9.56 -8.33 -12.29
C VAL A 184 -10.29 -7.10 -12.81
N GLU A 185 -9.84 -5.91 -12.44
CA GLU A 185 -10.43 -4.65 -12.85
C GLU A 185 -9.69 -4.11 -14.07
N HIS A 186 -10.36 -3.26 -14.85
CA HIS A 186 -9.75 -2.56 -15.96
C HIS A 186 -10.08 -1.07 -15.94
N PHE A 187 -9.07 -0.22 -16.06
CA PHE A 187 -9.21 1.23 -16.09
C PHE A 187 -8.59 1.83 -17.36
N MET A 188 -9.43 2.43 -18.21
CA MET A 188 -9.05 3.15 -19.42
C MET A 188 -8.13 2.41 -20.40
N ASP A 189 -6.81 2.51 -20.22
CA ASP A 189 -5.77 1.98 -21.10
C ASP A 189 -5.14 0.74 -20.46
N ASN A 190 -4.48 -0.08 -21.26
CA ASN A 190 -3.78 -1.23 -20.70
C ASN A 190 -2.57 -0.75 -19.89
N ALA A 191 -2.22 -1.50 -18.86
CA ALA A 191 -0.88 -1.41 -18.27
C ALA A 191 0.20 -1.53 -19.37
N THR A 192 1.38 -0.98 -19.11
CA THR A 192 2.48 -0.92 -20.05
C THR A 192 3.75 -1.50 -19.46
N PHE A 193 4.69 -1.92 -20.32
CA PHE A 193 6.03 -2.30 -19.91
C PHE A 193 7.10 -1.55 -20.70
N SER A 194 8.31 -1.52 -20.13
CA SER A 194 9.50 -1.03 -20.80
C SER A 194 10.75 -1.74 -20.27
N VAL A 195 11.81 -1.74 -21.08
CA VAL A 195 13.19 -2.00 -20.61
C VAL A 195 14.08 -0.76 -20.68
N ASP A 196 13.54 0.35 -21.21
CA ASP A 196 14.18 1.67 -21.24
C ASP A 196 13.10 2.77 -21.24
N PRO A 197 12.55 3.11 -20.05
CA PRO A 197 11.37 3.98 -19.92
C PRO A 197 11.61 5.43 -20.39
N ASN A 198 12.87 5.80 -20.67
CA ASN A 198 13.20 7.09 -21.29
C ASN A 198 12.86 7.14 -22.79
N TYR A 199 12.68 5.99 -23.44
CA TYR A 199 12.49 5.92 -24.89
C TYR A 199 11.13 5.37 -25.29
N PHE A 200 10.61 4.36 -24.58
CA PHE A 200 9.38 3.70 -24.99
C PHE A 200 8.60 3.09 -23.83
N TRP A 201 7.31 2.91 -24.09
CA TRP A 201 6.36 2.14 -23.33
C TRP A 201 5.54 1.32 -24.32
N GLU A 202 5.39 0.02 -24.06
CA GLU A 202 4.59 -0.89 -24.87
C GLU A 202 3.38 -1.38 -24.06
N PRO A 203 2.17 -1.37 -24.63
CA PRO A 203 0.97 -1.86 -23.94
C PRO A 203 1.06 -3.37 -23.69
N LEU A 204 0.62 -3.77 -22.51
CA LEU A 204 0.46 -5.16 -22.11
C LEU A 204 -0.88 -5.69 -22.60
N PHE A 205 -0.90 -6.98 -22.90
CA PHE A 205 -2.11 -7.73 -23.20
C PHE A 205 -1.99 -9.06 -22.48
N GLU A 206 -3.13 -9.70 -22.27
CA GLU A 206 -3.17 -11.12 -21.92
C GLU A 206 -2.27 -11.91 -22.89
N PRO A 207 -1.31 -12.70 -22.38
CA PRO A 207 -0.31 -13.36 -23.23
C PRO A 207 -0.89 -14.49 -24.08
N LEU A 208 -2.14 -14.90 -23.81
CA LEU A 208 -2.86 -15.94 -24.53
C LEU A 208 -4.11 -15.37 -25.23
N PRO A 209 -4.58 -15.98 -26.33
CA PRO A 209 -5.81 -15.58 -26.99
C PRO A 209 -7.00 -15.53 -26.01
N PRO A 210 -7.86 -14.50 -26.09
CA PRO A 210 -7.99 -13.57 -27.22
C PRO A 210 -7.14 -12.29 -27.15
N TYR A 211 -6.14 -12.21 -26.26
CA TYR A 211 -5.28 -11.02 -26.07
C TYR A 211 -6.07 -9.81 -25.57
N GLU A 212 -6.89 -10.01 -24.53
CA GLU A 212 -7.61 -8.93 -23.85
C GLU A 212 -6.65 -7.92 -23.20
N PRO A 213 -7.14 -6.71 -22.88
CA PRO A 213 -6.45 -5.78 -21.98
C PRO A 213 -5.95 -6.46 -20.71
N LEU A 214 -4.78 -6.04 -20.24
CA LEU A 214 -4.18 -6.51 -18.99
C LEU A 214 -3.77 -5.30 -18.17
N ASP A 215 -4.32 -5.21 -16.96
CA ASP A 215 -3.98 -4.21 -15.95
C ASP A 215 -3.35 -4.89 -14.73
N LEU A 216 -2.77 -4.11 -13.84
CA LEU A 216 -1.96 -4.56 -12.70
C LEU A 216 -2.64 -4.23 -11.38
N ALA A 217 -2.40 -5.06 -10.38
CA ALA A 217 -3.09 -4.96 -9.09
C ALA A 217 -2.36 -4.00 -8.15
N PHE A 218 -2.98 -2.87 -7.84
CA PHE A 218 -2.48 -1.91 -6.86
C PHE A 218 -3.58 -1.03 -6.28
N VAL A 219 -3.25 -0.40 -5.16
CA VAL A 219 -4.06 0.63 -4.52
C VAL A 219 -3.16 1.78 -4.13
N ILE A 220 -3.52 2.96 -4.66
CA ILE A 220 -3.02 4.23 -4.16
C ILE A 220 -3.89 4.63 -2.99
N ASN A 221 -3.28 4.72 -1.82
CA ASN A 221 -3.92 5.25 -0.66
C ASN A 221 -3.18 6.50 -0.16
N GLY A 222 -3.89 7.27 0.63
CA GLY A 222 -3.22 8.28 1.44
C GLY A 222 -3.75 8.10 2.84
N ARG A 223 -3.48 6.92 3.39
CA ARG A 223 -3.85 6.49 4.73
C ARG A 223 -3.71 7.68 5.62
N GLY A 224 -4.83 8.04 6.26
CA GLY A 224 -4.86 9.13 7.21
C GLY A 224 -3.67 9.02 8.15
N ILE A 225 -3.22 10.15 8.67
CA ILE A 225 -2.33 10.08 9.82
C ILE A 225 -3.24 9.77 11.00
N CYS A 226 -2.93 8.79 11.84
CA CYS A 226 -3.80 8.53 12.98
C CYS A 226 -3.95 9.80 13.84
N GLY A 227 -5.19 10.28 14.00
CA GLY A 227 -5.51 11.56 14.65
C GLY A 227 -5.54 12.79 13.75
N ASP A 228 -5.23 12.68 12.45
CA ASP A 228 -5.49 13.68 11.41
C ASP A 228 -6.93 13.53 10.92
N VAL A 229 -7.85 14.06 11.72
CA VAL A 229 -9.29 13.91 11.54
C VAL A 229 -9.75 14.61 10.28
N ASN A 230 -9.17 15.77 9.95
CA ASN A 230 -9.60 16.55 8.79
C ASN A 230 -8.86 16.18 7.50
N GLY A 231 -7.91 15.24 7.56
CA GLY A 231 -7.14 14.74 6.42
C GLY A 231 -6.22 15.78 5.79
N ASP A 232 -5.78 16.79 6.55
CA ASP A 232 -4.93 17.87 6.06
C ASP A 232 -3.42 17.53 6.10
N GLY A 233 -3.08 16.35 6.62
CA GLY A 233 -1.73 15.84 6.74
C GLY A 233 -1.01 16.33 8.01
N GLN A 234 -1.69 16.95 8.97
CA GLN A 234 -1.09 17.45 10.21
C GLN A 234 -1.96 17.18 11.44
N ILE A 235 -1.44 16.42 12.41
CA ILE A 235 -2.09 16.30 13.73
C ILE A 235 -1.91 17.60 14.52
N ASN A 236 -2.97 18.40 14.61
CA ASN A 236 -3.00 19.65 15.34
C ASN A 236 -4.34 19.90 16.07
N LEU A 237 -4.66 21.16 16.40
CA LEU A 237 -5.92 21.48 17.09
C LEU A 237 -7.12 21.55 16.14
N SER A 238 -6.91 21.64 14.83
CA SER A 238 -8.00 21.52 13.84
C SER A 238 -8.68 20.16 13.92
N ASP A 239 -7.94 19.08 14.21
CA ASP A 239 -8.48 17.72 14.26
C ASP A 239 -9.49 17.49 15.38
N PRO A 240 -9.16 17.73 16.67
CA PRO A 240 -10.14 17.56 17.74
C PRO A 240 -11.29 18.57 17.64
N ILE A 241 -11.08 19.74 17.02
CA ILE A 241 -12.16 20.71 16.73
C ILE A 241 -13.08 20.16 15.64
N CYS A 242 -12.53 19.65 14.54
CA CYS A 242 -13.27 19.04 13.44
C CYS A 242 -14.09 17.84 13.93
N LEU A 243 -13.47 16.99 14.76
CA LEU A 243 -14.14 15.83 15.32
C LEU A 243 -15.29 16.21 16.24
N ALA A 244 -15.09 17.24 17.08
CA ALA A 244 -16.14 17.76 17.93
C ALA A 244 -17.28 18.40 17.11
N ASP A 245 -16.97 19.16 16.07
CA ASP A 245 -17.97 19.73 15.16
C ASP A 245 -18.81 18.62 14.52
N HIS A 246 -18.17 17.59 13.95
CA HIS A 246 -18.84 16.42 13.38
C HIS A 246 -19.74 15.70 14.40
N TYR A 247 -19.25 15.45 15.61
CA TYR A 247 -20.00 14.80 16.68
C TYR A 247 -21.29 15.54 17.05
N PHE A 248 -21.30 16.88 16.98
CA PHE A 248 -22.48 17.71 17.23
C PHE A 248 -23.35 17.96 15.99
N GLY A 249 -23.09 17.29 14.87
CA GLY A 249 -23.84 17.43 13.62
C GLY A 249 -23.44 18.64 12.77
N GLY A 250 -22.21 19.12 12.94
CA GLY A 250 -21.60 20.16 12.12
C GLY A 250 -21.24 19.67 10.72
N SER A 251 -20.51 20.52 9.98
CA SER A 251 -20.20 20.30 8.57
C SER A 251 -18.78 19.80 8.32
N CYS A 252 -17.95 19.64 9.35
CA CYS A 252 -16.59 19.13 9.16
C CYS A 252 -16.63 17.68 8.62
N GLU A 253 -15.95 17.47 7.50
CA GLU A 253 -15.71 16.14 6.94
C GLU A 253 -14.56 15.51 7.70
N ILE A 254 -14.77 14.28 8.19
CA ILE A 254 -13.79 13.54 8.97
C ILE A 254 -13.28 12.34 8.18
N ASP A 255 -12.01 11.98 8.38
CA ASP A 255 -11.47 10.67 8.06
C ASP A 255 -11.87 9.70 9.19
N PRO A 256 -12.79 8.74 8.95
CA PRO A 256 -13.28 7.85 10.00
C PRO A 256 -12.19 6.97 10.62
N TRP A 257 -11.21 6.54 9.82
CA TRP A 257 -10.09 5.72 10.29
C TRP A 257 -9.16 6.54 11.20
N ALA A 258 -8.85 7.78 10.80
CA ALA A 258 -7.99 8.66 11.59
C ALA A 258 -8.68 9.19 12.86
N SER A 259 -10.01 9.09 12.92
CA SER A 259 -10.82 9.67 14.00
C SER A 259 -11.03 8.76 15.21
N ASP A 260 -10.96 7.43 15.07
CA ASP A 260 -11.00 6.49 16.21
C ASP A 260 -9.57 6.22 16.71
N VAL A 261 -9.00 7.21 17.42
CA VAL A 261 -7.59 7.17 17.85
C VAL A 261 -7.35 6.26 19.05
N ASN A 262 -8.39 5.64 19.58
CA ASN A 262 -8.28 4.77 20.74
C ASN A 262 -8.68 3.31 20.42
N CYS A 263 -9.22 3.07 19.21
CA CYS A 263 -9.69 1.79 18.71
C CYS A 263 -10.77 1.16 19.62
N ASP A 264 -11.76 1.96 20.02
CA ASP A 264 -12.96 1.45 20.70
C ASP A 264 -14.13 1.22 19.74
N ALA A 265 -13.91 1.38 18.42
CA ALA A 265 -14.90 1.30 17.35
C ALA A 265 -15.96 2.41 17.42
N GLY A 266 -15.71 3.48 18.18
CA GLY A 266 -16.62 4.60 18.34
C GLY A 266 -15.93 5.93 18.10
N VAL A 267 -16.18 6.55 16.94
CA VAL A 267 -15.70 7.90 16.66
C VAL A 267 -16.47 8.93 17.51
N ASN A 268 -15.85 9.49 18.56
CA ASN A 268 -16.53 10.38 19.51
C ASN A 268 -15.63 11.43 20.19
N LEU A 269 -16.19 12.17 21.17
CA LEU A 269 -15.43 13.22 21.89
C LEU A 269 -14.28 12.66 22.75
N GLY A 270 -14.30 11.38 23.09
CA GLY A 270 -13.19 10.67 23.73
C GLY A 270 -11.92 10.73 22.88
N ASP A 271 -12.06 10.48 21.57
CA ASP A 271 -10.97 10.56 20.60
C ASP A 271 -10.46 11.99 20.45
N ALA A 272 -11.37 12.97 20.32
CA ALA A 272 -11.01 14.38 20.25
C ALA A 272 -10.17 14.82 21.47
N ILE A 273 -10.52 14.34 22.66
CA ILE A 273 -9.76 14.62 23.88
C ILE A 273 -8.38 13.97 23.84
N ILE A 274 -8.25 12.75 23.31
CA ILE A 274 -6.96 12.05 23.18
C ILE A 274 -6.06 12.79 22.19
N ILE A 275 -6.57 13.19 21.03
CA ILE A 275 -5.82 13.97 20.02
C ILE A 275 -5.28 15.26 20.64
N ALA A 276 -6.14 16.03 21.30
CA ALA A 276 -5.72 17.28 21.97
C ALA A 276 -4.64 17.04 23.04
N LYS A 277 -4.76 15.96 23.84
CA LYS A 277 -3.76 15.61 24.86
C LYS A 277 -2.41 15.25 24.24
N VAL A 278 -2.41 14.49 23.14
CA VAL A 278 -1.19 14.15 22.41
C VAL A 278 -0.56 15.41 21.83
N TYR A 279 -1.34 16.30 21.20
CA TYR A 279 -0.86 17.58 20.67
C TYR A 279 -0.17 18.45 21.75
N PHE A 280 -0.74 18.52 22.97
CA PHE A 280 -0.14 19.25 24.10
C PHE A 280 0.99 18.49 24.81
N GLY A 281 1.42 17.32 24.32
CA GLY A 281 2.49 16.53 24.92
C GLY A 281 2.15 15.99 26.31
N LYS A 282 0.87 15.73 26.59
CA LYS A 282 0.45 15.15 27.89
C LYS A 282 0.96 13.71 27.99
N PRO A 283 1.72 13.36 29.04
CA PRO A 283 2.21 11.99 29.20
C PRO A 283 1.06 11.01 29.46
N GLY A 284 1.22 9.77 28.97
CA GLY A 284 0.24 8.69 29.14
C GLY A 284 -0.85 8.62 28.06
N PHE A 285 -0.72 9.37 26.97
CA PHE A 285 -1.63 9.34 25.83
C PHE A 285 -0.84 9.07 24.55
N SER A 286 -1.41 8.27 23.66
CA SER A 286 -0.88 7.94 22.34
C SER A 286 -2.04 7.75 21.38
N LEU A 287 -1.81 8.01 20.09
CA LEU A 287 -2.78 7.76 19.02
C LEU A 287 -2.61 6.32 18.56
N ASN A 288 -3.72 5.58 18.49
CA ASN A 288 -3.75 4.18 18.13
C ASN A 288 -5.04 3.88 17.34
N CYS A 289 -5.03 4.28 16.08
CA CYS A 289 -6.10 4.00 15.14
C CYS A 289 -5.99 2.55 14.70
N CYS A 290 -7.13 1.87 14.62
CA CYS A 290 -7.12 0.48 14.23
C CYS A 290 -7.07 0.29 12.72
N PRO A 291 -6.38 -0.76 12.24
CA PRO A 291 -6.57 -1.26 10.88
C PRO A 291 -8.05 -1.57 10.67
N SER A 292 -8.59 -1.24 9.50
CA SER A 292 -9.96 -1.61 9.16
C SER A 292 -10.10 -3.13 9.31
N ARG A 293 -11.11 -3.58 10.04
CA ARG A 293 -11.40 -5.01 10.20
C ARG A 293 -12.24 -5.53 9.06
#